data_AF-A0A6L7G4W2-F1
#
_entry.id   AF-A0A6L7G4W2-F1
#
_cell.length_a   1.000
_cell.length_b   1.000
_cell.length_c   1.000
_cell.angle_alpha   90.00
_cell.angle_beta   90.00
_cell.angle_gamma   90.00
#
_symmetry.space_group_name_H-M   'P 1'
#
loop_
_entity.id
_entity.type
_entity.pdbx_description
1 polymer ?
#
loop_
_entity_poly.entity_id
_entity_poly.type
_entity_poly.pdbx_seq_one_letter_code
_entity_poly.pdbx_strand_id
1 'polypeptide(L)'
;MTDRLSRCLLLPPVAAALMCGLPDAGGARAGAPPGQILFHCDAAPALCAALYRALDTALSDRAPGTALARASDPLPPGATGLLIRYRSLDGPPGGLRGQLCWQVGPDPAVSGPPVAFTVLDQPLADAMLQDFATALVRASDLPL
;
A
#
# COMPACT_ATOMS: atom_id res chain seq x y z
N MET A 1 34.56 -69.73 -10.45
CA MET A 1 35.78 -69.03 -10.91
C MET A 1 35.44 -67.55 -10.96
N THR A 2 35.64 -66.86 -9.83
CA THR A 2 36.68 -65.83 -9.59
C THR A 2 36.41 -64.53 -10.40
N ASP A 3 35.89 -63.47 -9.77
CA ASP A 3 36.62 -62.42 -9.00
C ASP A 3 37.35 -61.47 -10.01
N ARG A 4 37.10 -60.15 -10.13
CA ARG A 4 37.30 -59.02 -9.19
C ARG A 4 36.69 -57.75 -9.82
N LEU A 5 35.84 -56.97 -9.14
CA LEU A 5 36.14 -55.90 -8.17
C LEU A 5 36.89 -54.67 -8.74
N SER A 6 36.19 -53.52 -8.79
CA SER A 6 36.62 -52.16 -8.40
C SER A 6 35.56 -51.17 -8.93
N ARG A 7 34.48 -50.80 -8.20
CA ARG A 7 34.41 -50.03 -6.94
C ARG A 7 35.22 -48.73 -6.97
N CYS A 8 34.53 -47.61 -7.15
CA CYS A 8 34.53 -46.47 -6.22
C CYS A 8 33.26 -45.64 -6.56
N LEU A 9 32.17 -45.80 -5.81
CA LEU A 9 31.86 -44.98 -4.61
C LEU A 9 31.76 -43.50 -5.02
N LEU A 10 30.55 -42.95 -5.17
CA LEU A 10 29.82 -42.41 -4.03
C LEU A 10 28.29 -42.62 -4.13
N LEU A 11 27.85 -43.57 -3.31
CA LEU A 11 26.53 -43.71 -2.68
C LEU A 11 26.52 -42.70 -1.47
N PRO A 12 25.41 -42.40 -0.74
CA PRO A 12 24.13 -43.10 -0.75
C PRO A 12 22.91 -42.13 -0.47
N PRO A 13 21.79 -42.55 0.16
CA PRO A 13 20.44 -42.39 -0.38
C PRO A 13 19.51 -41.76 0.68
N VAL A 14 18.19 -41.81 0.47
CA VAL A 14 17.15 -42.19 1.46
C VAL A 14 15.85 -41.52 1.02
N ALA A 15 14.97 -42.37 0.50
CA ALA A 15 13.54 -42.13 0.56
C ALA A 15 13.08 -42.26 2.02
N ALA A 16 12.29 -41.31 2.51
CA ALA A 16 11.46 -41.51 3.69
C ALA A 16 10.18 -40.68 3.55
N ALA A 17 9.08 -41.39 3.32
CA ALA A 17 7.73 -40.88 3.53
C ALA A 17 7.51 -40.58 5.02
N LEU A 18 6.82 -39.48 5.33
CA LEU A 18 6.17 -39.26 6.63
C LEU A 18 4.98 -38.31 6.45
N MET A 19 3.78 -38.87 6.57
CA MET A 19 2.61 -38.12 7.02
C MET A 19 2.82 -37.73 8.47
N CYS A 20 2.46 -36.48 8.81
CA CYS A 20 2.02 -35.94 10.11
C CYS A 20 2.64 -34.56 10.34
N GLY A 21 1.78 -33.53 10.45
CA GLY A 21 2.15 -32.28 11.08
C GLY A 21 1.71 -31.03 10.31
N LEU A 22 0.41 -30.75 10.30
CA LEU A 22 0.01 -29.38 10.62
C LEU A 22 0.56 -29.11 12.04
N PRO A 23 1.37 -28.07 12.20
CA PRO A 23 0.92 -27.04 13.10
C PRO A 23 0.74 -25.76 12.29
N ASP A 24 -0.50 -25.29 12.29
CA ASP A 24 -0.89 -23.92 12.54
C ASP A 24 0.30 -22.98 12.82
N ALA A 25 1.02 -22.59 11.77
CA ALA A 25 1.59 -21.27 11.75
C ALA A 25 0.39 -20.40 11.43
N GLY A 26 -0.39 -20.07 12.47
CA GLY A 26 -1.21 -18.88 12.52
C GLY A 26 -0.32 -17.73 12.11
N GLY A 27 -0.19 -17.54 10.79
CA GLY A 27 0.06 -16.27 10.19
C GLY A 27 -1.10 -15.46 10.70
N ALA A 28 -0.87 -14.76 11.81
CA ALA A 28 -1.67 -13.65 12.21
C ALA A 28 -1.76 -12.83 10.93
N ARG A 29 -2.87 -13.00 10.21
CA ARG A 29 -3.36 -12.01 9.29
C ARG A 29 -3.47 -10.81 10.21
N ALA A 30 -2.40 -10.01 10.24
CA ALA A 30 -2.47 -8.64 10.70
C ALA A 30 -3.33 -7.93 9.64
N GLY A 31 -4.61 -8.34 9.56
CA GLY A 31 -5.65 -7.53 9.03
C GLY A 31 -5.62 -6.29 9.88
N ALA A 32 -5.60 -5.14 9.20
CA ALA A 32 -5.74 -3.86 9.86
C ALA A 32 -6.87 -3.98 10.90
N PRO A 33 -6.65 -3.53 12.16
CA PRO A 33 -7.70 -3.56 13.17
C PRO A 33 -8.97 -2.92 12.61
N PRO A 34 -10.16 -3.39 13.03
CA PRO A 34 -11.41 -2.81 12.58
C PRO A 34 -11.40 -1.29 12.83
N GLY A 35 -11.70 -0.51 11.79
CA GLY A 35 -11.58 0.95 11.84
C GLY A 35 -10.17 1.49 11.54
N GLN A 36 -9.29 0.72 10.90
CA GLN A 36 -8.03 1.25 10.36
C GLN A 36 -8.07 1.38 8.84
N ILE A 37 -7.63 2.54 8.36
CA ILE A 37 -7.43 2.86 6.94
C ILE A 37 -5.95 2.81 6.63
N LEU A 38 -5.59 2.13 5.54
CA LEU A 38 -4.22 2.07 5.06
C LEU A 38 -4.03 3.10 3.95
N PHE A 39 -3.00 3.93 4.07
CA PHE A 39 -2.60 4.89 3.05
C PHE A 39 -1.24 4.56 2.46
N HIS A 40 -1.21 4.41 1.13
CA HIS A 40 -0.01 4.14 0.35
C HIS A 40 0.34 5.33 -0.54
N CYS A 41 1.61 5.74 -0.53
CA CYS A 41 2.10 6.85 -1.34
C CYS A 41 3.57 6.65 -1.70
N ASP A 42 3.84 6.58 -3.01
CA ASP A 42 5.19 6.42 -3.57
C ASP A 42 5.73 7.75 -4.17
N ALA A 43 5.11 8.88 -3.84
CA ALA A 43 5.54 10.18 -4.31
C ALA A 43 6.68 10.76 -3.46
N ALA A 44 7.07 12.01 -3.74
CA ALA A 44 8.06 12.71 -2.92
C ALA A 44 7.63 12.75 -1.44
N PRO A 45 8.56 12.58 -0.48
CA PRO A 45 8.22 12.48 0.95
C PRO A 45 7.39 13.64 1.50
N ALA A 46 7.65 14.86 1.04
CA ALA A 46 6.90 16.05 1.43
C ALA A 46 5.43 15.98 0.99
N LEU A 47 5.17 15.52 -0.24
CA LEU A 47 3.81 15.31 -0.74
C LEU A 47 3.10 14.17 0.00
N CYS A 48 3.78 13.05 0.24
CA CYS A 48 3.19 11.96 1.02
C CYS A 48 2.87 12.38 2.46
N ALA A 49 3.70 13.22 3.08
CA ALA A 49 3.41 13.79 4.40
C ALA A 49 2.20 14.74 4.36
N ALA A 50 2.09 15.59 3.35
CA ALA A 50 0.96 16.50 3.16
C ALA A 50 -0.37 15.73 2.96
N LEU A 51 -0.35 14.69 2.11
CA LEU A 51 -1.51 13.81 1.87
C LEU A 51 -1.93 13.06 3.14
N TYR A 52 -0.97 12.54 3.90
CA TYR A 52 -1.26 11.88 5.17
C TYR A 52 -1.98 12.82 6.13
N ARG A 53 -1.49 14.06 6.31
CA ARG A 53 -2.14 15.05 7.18
C ARG A 53 -3.53 15.45 6.69
N ALA A 54 -3.70 15.62 5.38
CA ALA A 54 -4.99 15.97 4.80
C ALA A 54 -6.03 14.85 5.02
N LEU A 55 -5.63 13.58 4.84
CA LEU A 55 -6.48 12.42 5.12
C LEU A 55 -6.79 12.29 6.61
N ASP A 56 -5.80 12.43 7.48
CA ASP A 56 -5.96 12.36 8.94
C ASP A 56 -6.95 13.42 9.46
N THR A 57 -6.85 14.64 8.91
CA THR A 57 -7.80 15.73 9.19
C THR A 57 -9.21 15.38 8.71
N ALA A 58 -9.35 14.87 7.48
CA ALA A 58 -10.65 14.49 6.94
C ALA A 58 -11.30 13.33 7.72
N LEU A 59 -10.49 12.39 8.22
CA LEU A 59 -10.96 11.27 9.04
C LEU A 59 -11.42 11.70 10.41
N SER A 60 -10.68 12.62 11.04
CA SER A 60 -11.07 13.19 12.33
C SER A 60 -12.43 13.90 12.26
N ASP A 61 -12.77 14.47 11.11
CA ASP A 61 -14.03 15.16 10.85
C ASP A 61 -15.18 14.21 10.48
N ARG A 62 -14.94 13.28 9.55
CA ARG A 62 -15.99 12.46 8.93
C ARG A 62 -16.16 11.06 9.55
N ALA A 63 -15.10 10.50 10.12
CA ALA A 63 -15.05 9.11 10.56
C ALA A 63 -14.36 8.97 11.93
N PRO A 64 -14.87 9.62 12.99
CA PRO A 64 -14.21 9.66 14.29
C PRO A 64 -13.98 8.25 14.85
N GLY A 65 -12.78 8.01 15.38
CA GLY A 65 -12.35 6.69 15.86
C GLY A 65 -11.70 5.80 14.79
N THR A 66 -11.70 6.23 13.52
CA THR A 66 -10.97 5.55 12.46
C THR A 66 -9.50 6.00 12.47
N ALA A 67 -8.58 5.05 12.53
CA ALA A 67 -7.14 5.33 12.53
C ALA A 67 -6.58 5.30 11.10
N LEU A 68 -5.80 6.31 10.73
CA LEU A 68 -4.98 6.26 9.52
C LEU A 68 -3.63 5.60 9.84
N ALA A 69 -3.20 4.67 8.99
CA ALA A 69 -1.88 4.08 9.05
C ALA A 69 -1.21 4.11 7.68
N ARG A 70 0.12 4.24 7.66
CA ARG A 70 0.87 4.09 6.41
C ARG A 70 0.93 2.61 6.03
N ALA A 71 0.58 2.32 4.79
CA ALA A 71 0.84 1.02 4.21
C ALA A 71 2.36 0.82 4.07
N SER A 72 2.84 -0.34 4.51
CA SER A 72 4.15 -0.86 4.13
C SER A 72 4.01 -1.74 2.90
N ASP A 73 4.99 -1.70 2.00
CA ASP A 73 5.04 -2.63 0.86
C ASP A 73 5.73 -3.94 1.30
N PRO A 74 5.21 -5.14 0.93
CA PRO A 74 4.02 -5.38 0.12
C PRO A 74 2.72 -5.25 0.90
N LEU A 75 1.70 -4.69 0.23
CA LEU A 75 0.38 -4.54 0.83
C LEU A 75 -0.23 -5.91 1.17
N PRO A 76 -0.72 -6.14 2.39
CA PRO A 76 -1.23 -7.44 2.79
C PRO A 76 -2.43 -7.86 1.91
N PRO A 77 -2.41 -9.06 1.30
CA PRO A 77 -3.53 -9.57 0.54
C PRO A 77 -4.73 -9.76 1.47
N GLY A 78 -5.88 -9.21 1.07
CA GLY A 78 -7.12 -9.31 1.86
C GLY A 78 -7.17 -8.35 3.05
N ALA A 79 -6.57 -7.15 2.96
CA ALA A 79 -6.86 -6.07 3.91
C ALA A 79 -8.38 -5.86 3.98
N THR A 80 -8.98 -6.21 5.11
CA THR A 80 -10.44 -6.14 5.35
C THR A 80 -10.92 -4.71 5.62
N GLY A 81 -10.22 -3.71 5.09
CA GLY A 81 -10.43 -2.29 5.36
C GLY A 81 -10.32 -1.43 4.12
N LEU A 82 -10.43 -0.11 4.29
CA LEU A 82 -10.25 0.85 3.22
C LEU A 82 -8.76 1.10 2.99
N LEU A 83 -8.32 0.86 1.76
CA LEU A 83 -7.01 1.21 1.26
C LEU A 83 -7.13 2.46 0.40
N ILE A 84 -6.27 3.45 0.62
CA ILE A 84 -6.17 4.66 -0.19
C ILE A 84 -4.75 4.72 -0.78
N ARG A 85 -4.65 5.04 -2.07
CA ARG A 85 -3.40 5.18 -2.81
C ARG A 85 -3.36 6.52 -3.52
N TYR A 86 -2.24 7.21 -3.42
CA TYR A 86 -1.97 8.33 -4.33
C TYR A 86 -1.44 7.82 -5.67
N ARG A 87 -1.99 8.34 -6.77
CA ARG A 87 -1.48 8.13 -8.13
C ARG A 87 -1.09 9.48 -8.72
N SER A 88 0.20 9.65 -9.02
CA SER A 88 0.67 10.77 -9.82
C SER A 88 0.23 10.59 -11.27
N LEU A 89 -0.12 11.68 -11.93
CA LEU A 89 -0.46 11.74 -13.34
C LEU A 89 0.49 12.69 -14.04
N ASP A 90 0.59 12.59 -15.37
CA ASP A 90 1.28 13.61 -16.16
C ASP A 90 0.64 14.98 -15.91
N GLY A 91 1.49 15.90 -15.47
CA GLY A 91 1.12 17.24 -15.04
C GLY A 91 1.62 18.32 -16.01
N PRO A 92 1.07 19.54 -15.91
CA PRO A 92 1.58 20.69 -16.64
C PRO A 92 3.00 21.06 -16.17
N PRO A 93 3.81 21.71 -17.02
CA PRO A 93 5.13 22.18 -16.64
C PRO A 93 5.03 23.12 -15.43
N GLY A 94 5.87 22.91 -14.42
CA GLY A 94 5.83 23.69 -13.18
C GLY A 94 4.63 23.37 -12.26
N GLY A 95 3.93 22.25 -12.50
CA GLY A 95 2.77 21.85 -11.73
C GLY A 95 2.79 20.40 -11.25
N LEU A 96 1.78 20.05 -10.46
CA LEU A 96 1.43 18.70 -10.06
C LEU A 96 0.07 18.33 -10.61
N ARG A 97 -0.08 17.05 -10.93
CA ARG A 97 -1.39 16.45 -11.19
C ARG A 97 -1.44 15.06 -10.59
N GLY A 98 -2.54 14.74 -9.93
CA GLY A 98 -2.71 13.44 -9.30
C GLY A 98 -4.15 13.15 -8.96
N GLN A 99 -4.41 11.91 -8.57
CA GLN A 99 -5.71 11.43 -8.11
C GLN A 99 -5.54 10.47 -6.92
N LEU A 100 -6.56 10.34 -6.09
CA LEU A 100 -6.64 9.26 -5.13
C LEU A 100 -7.37 8.07 -5.75
N CYS A 101 -6.86 6.88 -5.48
CA CYS A 101 -7.50 5.61 -5.78
C CYS A 101 -7.77 4.89 -4.47
N TRP A 102 -8.92 4.25 -4.32
CA TRP A 102 -9.23 3.53 -3.10
C TRP A 102 -9.89 2.19 -3.35
N GLN A 103 -9.79 1.29 -2.38
CA GLN A 103 -10.34 -0.05 -2.43
C GLN A 103 -10.95 -0.38 -1.07
N VAL A 104 -12.19 -0.88 -1.05
CA VAL A 104 -12.87 -1.34 0.16
C VAL A 104 -12.83 -2.86 0.18
N GLY A 105 -12.03 -3.45 1.08
CA GLY A 105 -11.92 -4.90 1.19
C GLY A 105 -11.57 -5.57 -0.16
N PRO A 106 -12.32 -6.59 -0.61
CA PRO A 106 -12.05 -7.30 -1.86
C PRO A 106 -12.58 -6.60 -3.12
N ASP A 107 -13.29 -5.48 -2.99
CA ASP A 107 -13.92 -4.81 -4.13
C ASP A 107 -12.87 -4.25 -5.10
N PRO A 108 -13.22 -4.01 -6.38
CA PRO A 108 -12.31 -3.35 -7.30
C PRO A 108 -11.95 -1.94 -6.83
N ALA A 109 -10.71 -1.52 -7.11
CA ALA A 109 -10.26 -0.17 -6.79
C ALA A 109 -11.01 0.87 -7.63
N VAL A 110 -11.50 1.92 -6.98
CA VAL A 110 -12.16 3.09 -7.57
C VAL A 110 -11.17 4.25 -7.64
N SER A 111 -11.25 5.06 -8.68
CA SER A 111 -10.44 6.28 -8.81
C SER A 111 -11.31 7.52 -8.63
N GLY A 112 -10.83 8.44 -7.81
CA GLY A 112 -11.42 9.77 -7.68
C GLY A 112 -11.04 10.69 -8.85
N PRO A 113 -11.64 11.90 -8.89
CA PRO A 113 -11.30 12.87 -9.91
C PRO A 113 -9.85 13.35 -9.79
N PRO A 114 -9.17 13.63 -10.91
CA PRO A 114 -7.84 14.19 -10.88
C PRO A 114 -7.89 15.66 -10.46
N VAL A 115 -6.94 16.07 -9.61
CA VAL A 115 -6.69 17.47 -9.29
C VAL A 115 -5.34 17.86 -9.88
N ALA A 116 -5.31 19.05 -10.48
CA ALA A 116 -4.10 19.66 -11.01
C ALA A 116 -3.85 20.98 -10.28
N PHE A 117 -2.57 21.25 -10.00
CA PHE A 117 -2.11 22.50 -9.41
C PHE A 117 -0.93 22.99 -10.22
N THR A 118 -0.97 24.24 -10.67
CA THR A 118 0.08 24.83 -11.51
C THR A 118 0.53 26.13 -10.90
N VAL A 119 1.84 26.37 -10.91
CA VAL A 119 2.43 27.61 -10.43
C VAL A 119 3.26 28.21 -11.56
N LEU A 120 2.92 29.42 -11.98
CA LEU A 120 3.45 30.00 -13.22
C LEU A 120 4.86 30.60 -13.06
N ASP A 121 5.19 31.14 -11.89
CA ASP A 121 6.36 32.02 -11.73
C ASP A 121 7.28 31.65 -10.56
N GLN A 122 7.05 30.52 -9.90
CA GLN A 122 7.84 30.10 -8.74
C GLN A 122 7.86 28.57 -8.59
N PRO A 123 8.94 28.00 -8.01
CA PRO A 123 8.99 26.58 -7.76
C PRO A 123 7.91 26.17 -6.75
N LEU A 124 7.54 24.89 -6.81
CA LEU A 124 6.54 24.34 -5.93
C LEU A 124 7.07 24.21 -4.49
N ALA A 125 6.62 25.10 -3.61
CA ALA A 125 6.91 25.11 -2.19
C ALA A 125 6.07 24.09 -1.40
N ASP A 126 6.61 23.63 -0.26
CA ASP A 126 5.96 22.65 0.60
C ASP A 126 4.57 23.07 1.10
N ALA A 127 4.35 24.36 1.38
CA ALA A 127 3.03 24.87 1.78
C ALA A 127 1.97 24.62 0.70
N MET A 128 2.34 24.74 -0.59
CA MET A 128 1.43 24.48 -1.71
C MET A 128 1.13 22.98 -1.87
N LEU A 129 2.02 22.09 -1.39
CA LEU A 129 1.74 20.65 -1.34
C LEU A 129 0.62 20.35 -0.34
N GLN A 130 0.55 21.09 0.77
CA GLN A 130 -0.53 20.94 1.74
C GLN A 130 -1.87 21.37 1.15
N ASP A 131 -1.92 22.51 0.46
CA ASP A 131 -3.13 22.99 -0.23
C ASP A 131 -3.59 22.01 -1.31
N PHE A 132 -2.65 21.51 -2.12
CA PHE A 132 -2.91 20.49 -3.12
C PHE A 132 -3.47 19.20 -2.48
N ALA A 133 -2.84 18.71 -1.41
CA ALA A 133 -3.29 17.51 -0.71
C ALA A 133 -4.71 17.68 -0.14
N THR A 134 -5.00 18.83 0.48
CA THR A 134 -6.34 19.14 0.99
C THR A 134 -7.37 19.22 -0.13
N ALA A 135 -7.04 19.88 -1.25
CA ALA A 135 -7.92 19.95 -2.41
C ALA A 135 -8.18 18.55 -3.00
N LEU A 136 -7.15 17.72 -3.09
CA LEU A 136 -7.24 16.35 -3.60
C LEU A 136 -8.15 15.47 -2.74
N VAL A 137 -7.99 15.51 -1.42
CA VAL A 137 -8.83 14.75 -0.48
C VAL A 137 -10.27 15.23 -0.53
N ARG A 138 -10.52 16.54 -0.60
CA ARG A 138 -11.88 17.12 -0.68
C ARG A 138 -12.59 16.81 -1.99
N ALA A 139 -11.86 16.84 -3.10
CA ALA A 139 -12.41 16.51 -4.41
C ALA A 139 -12.65 15.00 -4.55
N SER A 140 -11.95 14.18 -3.77
CA SER A 140 -12.14 12.74 -3.75
C SER A 140 -13.38 12.38 -2.94
N ASP A 141 -14.33 11.69 -3.55
CA ASP A 141 -15.53 11.19 -2.89
C ASP A 141 -15.22 9.91 -2.07
N LEU A 142 -14.26 10.05 -1.16
CA LEU A 142 -13.75 8.93 -0.36
C LEU A 142 -14.88 8.40 0.54
N PRO A 143 -15.00 7.07 0.69
CA PRO A 143 -15.96 6.44 1.59
C PRO A 143 -15.45 6.51 3.04
N LEU A 144 -15.31 7.74 3.55
CA LEU A 144 -14.99 8.08 4.95
C LEU A 144 -16.26 8.36 5.73
#